data_AF-A0A9P5ZYZ7-F1
#
_entry.id   AF-A0A9P5ZYZ7-F1
#
_cell.length_a   1.000
_cell.length_b   1.000
_cell.length_c   1.000
_cell.angle_alpha   90.00
_cell.angle_beta   90.00
_cell.angle_gamma   90.00
#
_symmetry.space_group_name_H-M   'P 1'
#
loop_
_entity.id
_entity.type
_entity.pdbx_description
1 polymer ?
#
loop_
_entity_poly.entity_id
_entity_poly.type
_entity_poly.pdbx_seq_one_letter_code
_entity_poly.pdbx_strand_id
1 'polypeptide(L)'
;MFVVALLTLALPLSALAGRHGEHPGRRRHSHIAARNASNISRRQGGAAMKLVDMYQGQDFFNDWNFFTNADPTHGSVQFQGLEDAKAKNLAFVQDDGTTVLAVDDKTHLPVGTNRASVRIESKKTYNEGLFIADFFAMPHGCSVWPAWWSVGPNWPSAGEIDVLEGVHNSPTNHYTLHTSPGCTLSTNNPGNTFFEASIVNTECASSGDNNAGCGLRDTDARSYGEGFNRAGGGVFAHMWGSDGIKIWHFARNEIPQDIKDNKPKPSAWPTPSAFFASDTCDVNQHFHDHTLVIDTTLCGDLGNPTYSSSGCPGSCAEAVADPNNFIFAKWKINYIAVYQ
;
A
#
# COMPACT_ATOMS: atom_id res chain seq x y z
N MET A 1 42.17 -24.54 38.29
CA MET A 1 41.63 -25.58 39.19
C MET A 1 40.31 -26.09 38.60
N PHE A 2 40.08 -27.40 38.67
CA PHE A 2 39.07 -28.24 37.96
C PHE A 2 39.31 -28.38 36.45
N VAL A 3 39.82 -29.47 35.84
CA VAL A 3 39.81 -30.95 35.98
C VAL A 3 38.60 -31.67 35.34
N VAL A 4 38.88 -32.26 34.14
CA VAL A 4 38.41 -33.57 33.58
C VAL A 4 36.97 -33.60 32.98
N ALA A 5 36.66 -34.22 31.83
CA ALA A 5 37.17 -35.46 31.22
C ALA A 5 37.04 -35.54 29.68
N LEU A 6 37.95 -36.33 29.09
CA LEU A 6 37.94 -36.91 27.74
C LEU A 6 36.79 -37.92 27.55
N LEU A 7 36.35 -38.12 26.30
CA LEU A 7 36.30 -39.46 25.69
C LEU A 7 36.22 -39.40 24.15
N THR A 8 37.01 -40.28 23.54
CA THR A 8 37.42 -40.36 22.14
C THR A 8 36.89 -41.64 21.46
N LEU A 9 36.90 -41.64 20.12
CA LEU A 9 36.99 -42.79 19.18
C LEU A 9 35.71 -43.64 19.02
N ALA A 10 35.36 -44.24 17.88
CA ALA A 10 35.88 -44.28 16.51
C ALA A 10 34.82 -44.97 15.62
N LEU A 11 34.93 -44.77 14.30
CA LEU A 11 34.26 -45.53 13.23
C LEU A 11 34.64 -47.03 13.26
N PRO A 12 33.87 -47.88 12.55
CA PRO A 12 34.48 -48.41 11.33
C PRO A 12 33.54 -48.52 10.11
N LEU A 13 34.15 -48.35 8.94
CA LEU A 13 33.72 -48.86 7.64
C LEU A 13 33.71 -50.40 7.63
N SER A 14 32.82 -51.00 6.83
CA SER A 14 33.07 -52.29 6.17
C SER A 14 32.23 -52.43 4.91
N ALA A 15 32.89 -52.80 3.83
CA ALA A 15 32.38 -53.03 2.48
C ALA A 15 32.11 -54.53 2.23
N LEU A 16 31.31 -54.87 1.21
CA LEU A 16 31.68 -55.67 0.02
C LEU A 16 30.48 -56.33 -0.68
N ALA A 17 30.68 -56.53 -1.99
CA ALA A 17 29.75 -57.00 -3.02
C ALA A 17 29.53 -58.53 -3.08
N GLY A 18 28.51 -58.96 -3.83
CA GLY A 18 28.30 -60.37 -4.23
C GLY A 18 27.20 -60.55 -5.28
N ARG A 19 27.46 -61.41 -6.28
CA ARG A 19 26.82 -61.56 -7.60
C ARG A 19 25.66 -62.59 -7.69
N HIS A 20 24.86 -62.43 -8.76
CA HIS A 20 24.18 -63.40 -9.65
C HIS A 20 23.41 -64.63 -9.13
N GLY A 21 22.18 -64.76 -9.63
CA GLY A 21 21.48 -66.02 -9.89
C GLY A 21 20.35 -65.83 -10.90
N GLU A 22 20.51 -66.35 -12.12
CA GLU A 22 19.46 -66.49 -13.14
C GLU A 22 18.58 -67.72 -12.84
N HIS A 23 17.26 -67.63 -13.10
CA HIS A 23 16.53 -68.69 -13.79
C HIS A 23 15.23 -68.16 -14.44
N PRO A 24 14.77 -68.77 -15.55
CA PRO A 24 13.89 -68.15 -16.53
C PRO A 24 12.41 -68.52 -16.36
N GLY A 25 11.55 -67.67 -16.93
CA GLY A 25 10.29 -68.12 -17.51
C GLY A 25 9.03 -67.45 -16.99
N ARG A 26 8.53 -66.45 -17.73
CA ARG A 26 7.28 -66.57 -18.51
C ARG A 26 6.99 -65.25 -19.21
N ARG A 27 6.92 -65.32 -20.55
CA ARG A 27 6.30 -64.28 -21.37
C ARG A 27 4.82 -64.17 -21.00
N ARG A 28 4.38 -62.97 -20.62
CA ARG A 28 3.00 -62.53 -20.84
C ARG A 28 3.07 -61.15 -21.48
N HIS A 29 2.57 -61.09 -22.71
CA HIS A 29 2.29 -59.88 -23.44
C HIS A 29 1.27 -59.05 -22.65
N SER A 30 1.65 -57.83 -22.26
CA SER A 30 0.71 -56.77 -21.94
C SER A 30 1.02 -55.59 -22.84
N HIS A 31 -0.01 -55.18 -23.58
CA HIS A 31 0.02 -54.10 -24.54
C HIS A 31 0.39 -52.78 -23.85
N ILE A 32 1.53 -52.20 -24.22
CA ILE A 32 1.86 -50.81 -23.92
C ILE A 32 1.07 -49.96 -24.93
N ALA A 33 -0.11 -49.50 -24.53
CA ALA A 33 -0.76 -48.39 -25.18
C ALA A 33 -0.01 -47.12 -24.77
N ALA A 34 0.85 -46.62 -25.66
CA ALA A 34 1.47 -45.31 -25.54
C ALA A 34 0.36 -44.25 -25.52
N ARG A 35 -0.01 -43.81 -24.32
CA ARG A 35 -0.83 -42.61 -24.14
C ARG A 35 0.08 -41.43 -24.46
N ASN A 36 -0.12 -40.83 -25.63
CA ASN A 36 0.33 -39.48 -25.93
C ASN A 36 -0.31 -38.54 -24.90
N ALA A 37 0.41 -38.27 -23.81
CA ALA A 37 0.10 -37.16 -22.93
C ALA A 37 0.47 -35.89 -23.70
N SER A 38 -0.50 -35.37 -24.44
CA SER A 38 -0.48 -33.97 -24.86
C SER A 38 -0.33 -33.13 -23.60
N ASN A 39 0.84 -32.52 -23.41
CA ASN A 39 1.05 -31.45 -22.44
C ASN A 39 0.13 -30.30 -22.83
N ILE A 40 -1.11 -30.33 -22.35
CA ILE A 40 -1.96 -29.16 -22.28
C ILE A 40 -1.35 -28.32 -21.16
N SER A 41 -0.36 -27.49 -21.53
CA SER A 41 -0.04 -26.31 -20.75
C SER A 41 -1.33 -25.50 -20.69
N ARG A 42 -2.04 -25.64 -19.57
CA ARG A 42 -3.16 -24.78 -19.24
C ARG A 42 -2.53 -23.40 -19.05
N ARG A 43 -2.49 -22.60 -20.13
CA ARG A 43 -2.35 -21.15 -20.00
C ARG A 43 -3.50 -20.73 -19.09
N GLN A 44 -3.22 -20.54 -17.80
CA GLN A 44 -4.05 -19.68 -16.98
C GLN A 44 -3.80 -18.26 -17.50
N GLY A 45 -4.40 -17.95 -18.65
CA GLY A 45 -4.66 -16.57 -18.98
C GLY A 45 -5.77 -16.14 -18.05
N GLY A 46 -5.42 -15.48 -16.94
CA GLY A 46 -6.38 -14.64 -16.24
C GLY A 46 -7.05 -13.71 -17.25
N ALA A 47 -8.32 -13.41 -17.04
CA ALA A 47 -9.01 -12.43 -17.88
C ALA A 47 -8.16 -11.15 -17.95
N ALA A 48 -7.99 -10.59 -19.16
CA ALA A 48 -7.26 -9.35 -19.30
C ALA A 48 -8.06 -8.24 -18.60
N MET A 49 -7.44 -7.59 -17.61
CA MET A 49 -8.05 -6.48 -16.89
C MET A 49 -8.34 -5.33 -17.86
N LYS A 50 -9.53 -4.73 -17.76
CA LYS A 50 -9.97 -3.63 -18.60
C LYS A 50 -9.96 -2.33 -17.81
N LEU A 51 -9.45 -1.26 -18.41
CA LEU A 51 -9.57 0.08 -17.85
C LEU A 51 -11.06 0.44 -17.72
N VAL A 52 -11.50 0.76 -16.51
CA VAL A 52 -12.87 1.17 -16.21
C VAL A 52 -12.97 2.65 -15.88
N ASP A 53 -11.96 3.22 -15.22
CA ASP A 53 -11.92 4.65 -14.87
C ASP A 53 -10.49 5.18 -15.01
N MET A 54 -10.36 6.42 -15.48
CA MET A 54 -9.08 7.14 -15.64
C MET A 54 -9.26 8.58 -15.18
N TYR A 55 -8.64 8.93 -14.05
CA TYR A 55 -8.63 10.26 -13.48
C TYR A 55 -7.31 10.94 -13.83
N GLN A 56 -7.33 11.90 -14.76
CA GLN A 56 -6.15 12.66 -15.18
C GLN A 56 -6.54 13.97 -15.86
N GLY A 57 -5.58 14.89 -15.96
CA GLY A 57 -5.72 16.11 -16.75
C GLY A 57 -6.82 17.04 -16.25
N GLN A 58 -7.30 17.91 -17.14
CA GLN A 58 -8.21 19.02 -16.77
C GLN A 58 -9.56 18.53 -16.21
N ASP A 59 -9.95 17.30 -16.55
CA ASP A 59 -11.18 16.68 -16.08
C ASP A 59 -11.02 15.93 -14.74
N PHE A 60 -9.80 15.91 -14.16
CA PHE A 60 -9.52 15.13 -12.95
C PHE A 60 -10.56 15.36 -11.85
N PHE A 61 -10.93 16.61 -11.55
CA PHE A 61 -11.85 16.94 -10.46
C PHE A 61 -13.33 16.66 -10.76
N ASN A 62 -13.70 16.30 -12.00
CA ASN A 62 -15.10 16.08 -12.37
C ASN A 62 -15.73 14.90 -11.61
N ASP A 63 -14.91 13.93 -11.22
CA ASP A 63 -15.37 12.68 -10.60
C ASP A 63 -15.03 12.57 -9.11
N TRP A 64 -14.71 13.69 -8.47
CA TRP A 64 -14.36 13.76 -7.05
C TRP A 64 -15.27 14.71 -6.28
N ASN A 65 -15.58 14.34 -5.05
CA ASN A 65 -16.20 15.19 -4.06
C ASN A 65 -15.10 15.81 -3.18
N PHE A 66 -15.28 17.06 -2.77
CA PHE A 66 -14.38 17.71 -1.80
C PHE A 66 -15.04 17.64 -0.42
N PHE A 67 -14.37 16.97 0.50
CA PHE A 67 -14.79 16.87 1.90
C PHE A 67 -14.50 18.19 2.61
N THR A 68 -15.46 18.74 3.35
CA THR A 68 -15.32 20.05 4.04
C THR A 68 -15.68 20.01 5.51
N ASN A 69 -16.01 18.83 6.05
CA ASN A 69 -16.34 18.69 7.46
C ASN A 69 -15.06 18.75 8.31
N ALA A 70 -15.25 18.78 9.63
CA ALA A 70 -14.14 18.60 10.56
C ALA A 70 -13.42 17.28 10.28
N ASP A 71 -12.10 17.29 10.43
CA ASP A 71 -11.29 16.11 10.19
C ASP A 71 -11.66 14.97 11.16
N PRO A 72 -12.05 13.79 10.67
CA PRO A 72 -12.36 12.64 11.53
C PRO A 72 -11.19 12.21 12.40
N THR A 73 -9.95 12.48 11.97
CA THR A 73 -8.71 12.17 12.71
C THR A 73 -8.22 13.33 13.59
N HIS A 74 -9.09 14.30 13.86
CA HIS A 74 -8.85 15.43 14.77
C HIS A 74 -7.60 16.27 14.43
N GLY A 75 -7.22 16.31 13.15
CA GLY A 75 -6.10 17.10 12.66
C GLY A 75 -6.33 18.60 12.76
N SER A 76 -5.22 19.35 12.84
CA SER A 76 -5.19 20.81 12.80
C SER A 76 -5.35 21.34 11.37
N VAL A 77 -6.40 20.89 10.70
CA VAL A 77 -6.68 21.11 9.28
C VAL A 77 -8.07 21.70 9.07
N GLN A 78 -8.21 22.51 8.03
CA GLN A 78 -9.49 23.02 7.54
C GLN A 78 -9.65 22.61 6.09
N PHE A 79 -10.37 21.51 5.83
CA PHE A 79 -10.59 21.06 4.46
C PHE A 79 -11.48 22.03 3.68
N GLN A 80 -11.03 22.40 2.49
CA GLN A 80 -11.68 23.39 1.63
C GLN A 80 -12.53 22.71 0.55
N GLY A 81 -13.63 23.35 0.14
CA GLY A 81 -14.35 22.97 -1.07
C GLY A 81 -13.57 23.35 -2.33
N LEU A 82 -13.95 22.79 -3.50
CA LEU A 82 -13.22 22.97 -4.76
C LEU A 82 -12.99 24.45 -5.14
N GLU A 83 -14.01 25.30 -5.02
CA GLU A 83 -13.90 26.72 -5.38
C GLU A 83 -12.91 27.47 -4.48
N ASP A 84 -12.98 27.29 -3.16
CA ASP A 84 -12.05 27.89 -2.20
C ASP A 84 -10.63 27.33 -2.35
N ALA A 85 -10.52 26.02 -2.62
CA ALA A 85 -9.25 25.36 -2.87
C ALA A 85 -8.58 25.93 -4.13
N LYS A 86 -9.32 26.14 -5.23
CA LYS A 86 -8.81 26.80 -6.44
C LYS A 86 -8.37 28.23 -6.15
N ALA A 87 -9.19 29.02 -5.46
CA ALA A 87 -8.88 30.40 -5.12
C ALA A 87 -7.59 30.53 -4.28
N LYS A 88 -7.28 29.51 -3.48
CA LYS A 88 -6.06 29.43 -2.65
C LYS A 88 -4.91 28.66 -3.32
N ASN A 89 -5.06 28.19 -4.56
CA ASN A 89 -4.11 27.31 -5.26
C ASN A 89 -3.79 26.00 -4.51
N LEU A 90 -4.80 25.43 -3.85
CA LEU A 90 -4.73 24.15 -3.13
C LEU A 90 -5.20 22.97 -3.98
N ALA A 91 -6.03 23.21 -5.01
CA ALA A 91 -6.46 22.19 -5.95
C ALA A 91 -6.54 22.77 -7.37
N PHE A 92 -5.68 22.30 -8.27
CA PHE A 92 -5.64 22.76 -9.66
C PHE A 92 -4.95 21.74 -10.55
N VAL A 93 -5.09 21.91 -11.88
CA VAL A 93 -4.38 21.10 -12.88
C VAL A 93 -3.42 22.03 -13.61
N GLN A 94 -2.16 21.61 -13.73
CA GLN A 94 -1.11 22.33 -14.44
C GLN A 94 -1.30 22.22 -15.96
N ASP A 95 -0.60 23.06 -16.72
CA ASP A 95 -0.69 23.08 -18.20
C ASP A 95 -0.25 21.76 -18.84
N ASP A 96 0.65 21.01 -18.18
CA ASP A 96 1.11 19.68 -18.61
C ASP A 96 0.15 18.54 -18.22
N GLY A 97 -0.96 18.86 -17.55
CA GLY A 97 -1.98 17.91 -17.11
C GLY A 97 -1.76 17.32 -15.72
N THR A 98 -0.65 17.66 -15.03
CA THR A 98 -0.42 17.20 -13.65
C THR A 98 -1.43 17.84 -12.71
N THR A 99 -2.14 17.01 -11.94
CA THR A 99 -3.05 17.48 -10.89
C THR A 99 -2.29 17.77 -9.61
N VAL A 100 -2.55 18.90 -8.97
CA VAL A 100 -1.93 19.32 -7.72
C VAL A 100 -2.99 19.42 -6.63
N LEU A 101 -2.72 18.77 -5.49
CA LEU A 101 -3.44 18.95 -4.22
C LEU A 101 -2.43 19.42 -3.18
N ALA A 102 -2.70 20.51 -2.47
CA ALA A 102 -1.72 21.14 -1.58
C ALA A 102 -2.32 21.59 -0.25
N VAL A 103 -1.44 21.66 0.75
CA VAL A 103 -1.65 22.40 1.99
C VAL A 103 -1.27 23.87 1.76
N ASP A 104 -1.97 24.81 2.40
CA ASP A 104 -1.64 26.24 2.37
C ASP A 104 -0.21 26.49 2.86
N ASP A 105 0.66 26.95 1.96
CA ASP A 105 2.07 27.26 2.20
C ASP A 105 2.36 28.78 2.09
N LYS A 106 1.35 29.63 2.35
CA LYS A 106 1.44 31.10 2.24
C LYS A 106 0.99 31.83 3.50
N THR A 107 -0.03 31.33 4.19
CA THR A 107 -0.62 32.05 5.32
C THR A 107 0.12 31.76 6.62
N HIS A 108 0.59 32.82 7.31
CA HIS A 108 1.04 32.70 8.69
C HIS A 108 -0.17 32.72 9.62
N LEU A 109 -0.29 31.70 10.46
CA LEU A 109 -1.45 31.51 11.33
C LEU A 109 -1.06 31.73 12.81
N PRO A 110 -1.97 32.20 13.66
CA PRO A 110 -1.80 32.08 15.10
C PRO A 110 -1.68 30.60 15.50
N VAL A 111 -0.77 30.29 16.43
CA VAL A 111 -0.58 28.92 16.96
C VAL A 111 -1.91 28.36 17.48
N GLY A 112 -2.23 27.12 17.09
CA GLY A 112 -3.49 26.45 17.42
C GLY A 112 -4.63 26.68 16.43
N THR A 113 -4.39 27.41 15.33
CA THR A 113 -5.37 27.56 14.25
C THR A 113 -5.22 26.45 13.22
N ASN A 114 -6.34 25.97 12.68
CA ASN A 114 -6.35 24.98 11.61
C ASN A 114 -5.85 25.59 10.29
N ARG A 115 -5.02 24.84 9.56
CA ARG A 115 -4.48 25.24 8.25
C ARG A 115 -5.30 24.66 7.10
N ALA A 116 -5.48 25.44 6.03
CA ALA A 116 -6.24 25.00 4.87
C ALA A 116 -5.53 23.86 4.12
N SER A 117 -6.30 22.84 3.76
CA SER A 117 -5.88 21.69 2.95
C SER A 117 -7.09 21.16 2.18
N VAL A 118 -6.93 20.02 1.51
CA VAL A 118 -7.98 19.35 0.74
C VAL A 118 -8.02 17.86 1.06
N ARG A 119 -9.25 17.32 1.08
CA ARG A 119 -9.56 15.89 1.09
C ARG A 119 -10.56 15.66 -0.03
N ILE A 120 -10.22 14.76 -0.94
CA ILE A 120 -11.08 14.41 -2.07
C ILE A 120 -11.46 12.94 -2.01
N GLU A 121 -12.71 12.65 -2.36
CA GLU A 121 -13.27 11.30 -2.35
C GLU A 121 -13.89 11.01 -3.72
N SER A 122 -13.59 9.85 -4.32
CA SER A 122 -14.16 9.50 -5.62
C SER A 122 -15.68 9.42 -5.53
N LYS A 123 -16.39 9.91 -6.54
CA LYS A 123 -17.86 9.80 -6.61
C LYS A 123 -18.31 8.35 -6.78
N LYS A 124 -17.50 7.55 -7.45
CA LYS A 124 -17.73 6.12 -7.69
C LYS A 124 -17.21 5.30 -6.51
N THR A 125 -17.91 4.21 -6.21
CA THR A 125 -17.48 3.20 -5.25
C THR A 125 -17.02 1.92 -5.96
N TYR A 126 -16.19 1.15 -5.28
CA TYR A 126 -15.59 -0.07 -5.81
C TYR A 126 -15.68 -1.22 -4.80
N ASN A 127 -15.74 -2.45 -5.30
CA ASN A 127 -15.80 -3.67 -4.49
C ASN A 127 -14.67 -4.66 -4.78
N GLU A 128 -13.91 -4.41 -5.84
CA GLU A 128 -12.76 -5.19 -6.28
C GLU A 128 -12.09 -4.47 -7.45
N GLY A 129 -10.86 -4.87 -7.78
CA GLY A 129 -10.16 -4.42 -8.98
C GLY A 129 -8.66 -4.21 -8.75
N LEU A 130 -8.02 -3.65 -9.77
CA LEU A 130 -6.67 -3.13 -9.70
C LEU A 130 -6.71 -1.62 -9.82
N PHE A 131 -6.12 -0.95 -8.84
CA PHE A 131 -6.07 0.50 -8.75
C PHE A 131 -4.60 0.92 -8.84
N ILE A 132 -4.30 1.86 -9.74
CA ILE A 132 -2.95 2.33 -10.02
C ILE A 132 -2.96 3.85 -9.88
N ALA A 133 -2.16 4.38 -8.95
CA ALA A 133 -1.93 5.81 -8.80
C ALA A 133 -0.47 6.12 -9.13
N ASP A 134 -0.25 7.02 -10.09
CA ASP A 134 1.07 7.51 -10.48
C ASP A 134 1.26 8.93 -9.91
N PHE A 135 2.21 9.04 -8.98
CA PHE A 135 2.56 10.32 -8.35
C PHE A 135 3.97 10.75 -8.77
N PHE A 136 4.09 11.98 -9.25
CA PHE A 136 5.39 12.63 -9.42
C PHE A 136 5.98 13.06 -8.06
N ALA A 137 5.12 13.49 -7.14
CA ALA A 137 5.52 13.87 -5.79
C ALA A 137 4.35 13.68 -4.81
N MET A 138 4.69 13.50 -3.54
CA MET A 138 3.75 13.44 -2.43
C MET A 138 4.15 14.39 -1.29
N PRO A 139 3.20 14.77 -0.40
CA PRO A 139 3.48 15.58 0.77
C PRO A 139 4.44 14.91 1.76
N HIS A 140 5.24 15.72 2.45
CA HIS A 140 6.00 15.33 3.64
C HIS A 140 6.40 16.57 4.43
N GLY A 141 6.86 16.39 5.66
CA GLY A 141 7.33 17.46 6.52
C GLY A 141 6.76 17.35 7.93
N CYS A 142 7.35 18.06 8.90
CA CYS A 142 6.83 18.10 10.26
C CYS A 142 5.36 18.52 10.28
N SER A 143 4.57 17.87 11.14
CA SER A 143 3.09 17.92 11.21
C SER A 143 2.31 17.30 10.04
N VAL A 144 2.91 17.05 8.87
CA VAL A 144 2.18 16.58 7.69
C VAL A 144 1.76 15.11 7.85
N TRP A 145 0.50 14.80 7.52
CA TRP A 145 -0.04 13.44 7.45
C TRP A 145 -0.82 13.28 6.13
N PRO A 146 -0.17 12.82 5.05
CA PRO A 146 -0.79 12.55 3.78
C PRO A 146 -1.23 11.09 3.66
N ALA A 147 -2.32 10.87 2.93
CA ALA A 147 -2.81 9.54 2.64
C ALA A 147 -3.33 9.40 1.20
N TRP A 148 -3.03 8.26 0.57
CA TRP A 148 -3.75 7.70 -0.57
C TRP A 148 -4.31 6.36 -0.13
N TRP A 149 -5.64 6.29 -0.05
CA TRP A 149 -6.34 5.22 0.64
C TRP A 149 -7.73 5.01 0.06
N SER A 150 -8.47 4.06 0.61
CA SER A 150 -9.86 3.86 0.25
C SER A 150 -10.68 3.43 1.46
N VAL A 151 -11.96 3.80 1.49
CA VAL A 151 -12.81 3.58 2.65
C VAL A 151 -14.24 3.27 2.26
N GLY A 152 -14.81 2.26 2.90
CA GLY A 152 -16.22 1.90 2.80
C GLY A 152 -17.12 2.71 3.76
N PRO A 153 -18.44 2.56 3.64
CA PRO A 153 -19.39 3.26 4.52
C PRO A 153 -19.32 2.79 5.98
N ASN A 154 -19.78 3.62 6.92
CA ASN A 154 -19.91 3.27 8.34
C ASN A 154 -18.61 2.72 8.95
N TRP A 155 -17.50 3.44 8.77
CA TRP A 155 -16.20 3.07 9.28
C TRP A 155 -16.24 2.61 10.77
N PRO A 156 -15.52 1.52 11.15
CA PRO A 156 -14.64 0.68 10.32
C PRO A 156 -15.37 -0.55 9.74
N SER A 157 -16.71 -0.59 9.77
CA SER A 157 -17.45 -1.82 9.49
C SER A 157 -17.36 -2.30 8.05
N ALA A 158 -17.19 -1.37 7.09
CA ALA A 158 -16.97 -1.66 5.67
C ALA A 158 -15.52 -1.48 5.22
N GLY A 159 -14.57 -1.38 6.16
CA GLY A 159 -13.15 -1.46 5.88
C GLY A 159 -12.50 -0.15 5.43
N GLU A 160 -11.19 -0.11 5.62
CA GLU A 160 -10.26 0.93 5.18
C GLU A 160 -9.00 0.27 4.64
N ILE A 161 -8.46 0.77 3.53
CA ILE A 161 -7.23 0.29 2.91
C ILE A 161 -6.29 1.48 2.71
N ASP A 162 -5.24 1.56 3.50
CA ASP A 162 -4.22 2.60 3.39
C ASP A 162 -3.08 2.11 2.51
N VAL A 163 -3.04 2.62 1.28
CA VAL A 163 -2.09 2.21 0.25
C VAL A 163 -0.79 3.00 0.39
N LEU A 164 -0.92 4.26 0.78
CA LEU A 164 0.18 5.13 1.10
C LEU A 164 -0.24 6.00 2.28
N GLU A 165 0.51 5.93 3.37
CA GLU A 165 0.25 6.68 4.59
C GLU A 165 1.54 6.88 5.41
N GLY A 166 1.63 8.01 6.08
CA GLY A 166 2.66 8.26 7.07
C GLY A 166 2.49 9.62 7.74
N VAL A 167 3.36 9.89 8.71
CA VAL A 167 3.36 11.17 9.42
C VAL A 167 4.74 11.78 9.47
N HIS A 168 4.79 13.10 9.50
CA HIS A 168 6.00 13.87 9.68
C HIS A 168 7.04 13.60 8.58
N ASN A 169 8.26 13.27 8.99
CA ASN A 169 9.38 12.89 8.14
C ASN A 169 9.60 11.38 8.16
N SER A 170 8.53 10.57 8.30
CA SER A 170 8.62 9.12 8.20
C SER A 170 9.45 8.71 6.97
N PRO A 171 10.43 7.80 7.09
CA PRO A 171 11.35 7.50 5.99
C PRO A 171 10.78 6.52 4.97
N THR A 172 9.77 5.73 5.36
CA THR A 172 9.16 4.69 4.53
C THR A 172 7.65 4.61 4.76
N ASN A 173 6.95 4.10 3.74
CA ASN A 173 5.50 4.06 3.71
C ASN A 173 4.90 3.08 4.73
N HIS A 174 3.72 3.40 5.27
CA HIS A 174 2.89 2.47 6.02
C HIS A 174 1.77 1.94 5.13
N TYR A 175 1.56 0.62 5.17
CA TYR A 175 0.39 -0.02 4.60
C TYR A 175 -0.46 -0.55 5.75
N THR A 176 -1.72 -0.14 5.83
CA THR A 176 -2.63 -0.56 6.91
C THR A 176 -4.00 -0.98 6.40
N LEU A 177 -4.62 -1.90 7.15
CA LEU A 177 -6.05 -2.18 7.04
C LEU A 177 -6.72 -1.92 8.38
N HIS A 178 -7.90 -1.30 8.31
CA HIS A 178 -8.80 -1.13 9.45
C HIS A 178 -10.13 -1.81 9.14
N THR A 179 -10.59 -2.69 10.03
CA THR A 179 -11.80 -3.49 9.79
C THR A 179 -12.71 -3.57 11.02
N SER A 180 -13.89 -4.16 10.84
CA SER A 180 -14.64 -4.77 11.93
C SER A 180 -13.89 -5.98 12.54
N PRO A 181 -14.27 -6.44 13.75
CA PRO A 181 -13.65 -7.60 14.39
C PRO A 181 -13.67 -8.88 13.54
N GLY A 182 -12.59 -9.67 13.61
CA GLY A 182 -12.49 -10.97 12.94
C GLY A 182 -11.48 -11.05 11.79
N CYS A 183 -10.64 -10.02 11.61
CA CYS A 183 -9.64 -9.94 10.56
C CYS A 183 -8.25 -9.72 11.17
N THR A 184 -7.27 -10.50 10.73
CA THR A 184 -5.86 -10.38 11.15
C THR A 184 -4.93 -10.52 9.95
N LEU A 185 -3.74 -9.94 10.05
CA LEU A 185 -2.66 -10.12 9.07
C LEU A 185 -2.03 -11.51 9.21
N SER A 186 -1.96 -12.24 8.10
CA SER A 186 -1.23 -13.50 8.03
C SER A 186 0.28 -13.26 8.21
N THR A 187 0.88 -13.96 9.18
CA THR A 187 2.32 -13.84 9.49
C THR A 187 3.17 -14.91 8.77
N ASN A 188 2.54 -15.81 8.02
CA ASN A 188 3.22 -16.89 7.31
C ASN A 188 3.88 -16.37 6.03
N ASN A 189 5.07 -15.77 6.15
CA ASN A 189 5.82 -15.21 5.04
C ASN A 189 7.26 -15.78 4.96
N PRO A 190 7.43 -17.08 4.65
CA PRO A 190 8.74 -17.70 4.63
C PRO A 190 9.63 -17.08 3.55
N GLY A 191 10.76 -16.52 3.96
CA GLY A 191 11.75 -15.93 3.05
C GLY A 191 11.23 -14.73 2.25
N ASN A 192 10.24 -13.99 2.77
CA ASN A 192 9.63 -12.83 2.11
C ASN A 192 9.08 -13.16 0.72
N THR A 193 8.48 -14.35 0.58
CA THR A 193 7.95 -14.84 -0.70
C THR A 193 6.55 -14.32 -1.02
N PHE A 194 5.81 -13.85 -0.02
CA PHE A 194 4.46 -13.31 -0.18
C PHE A 194 4.40 -11.78 -0.13
N PHE A 195 5.26 -11.15 0.66
CA PHE A 195 5.43 -9.69 0.69
C PHE A 195 6.83 -9.30 1.21
N GLU A 196 7.27 -8.06 0.94
CA GLU A 196 8.61 -7.58 1.30
C GLU A 196 8.66 -6.75 2.61
N ALA A 197 7.57 -6.04 2.92
CA ALA A 197 7.49 -5.14 4.08
C ALA A 197 7.64 -5.86 5.43
N SER A 198 8.00 -5.09 6.46
CA SER A 198 8.12 -5.58 7.84
C SER A 198 6.79 -5.49 8.58
N ILE A 199 6.44 -6.53 9.33
CA ILE A 199 5.21 -6.56 10.16
C ILE A 199 5.35 -5.59 11.34
N VAL A 200 4.35 -4.71 11.48
CA VAL A 200 4.25 -3.74 12.59
C VAL A 200 3.17 -4.18 13.58
N ASN A 201 1.96 -4.47 13.09
CA ASN A 201 0.83 -4.95 13.88
C ASN A 201 0.03 -5.98 13.08
N THR A 202 -0.57 -6.95 13.77
CA THR A 202 -1.32 -8.04 13.12
C THR A 202 -2.83 -7.94 13.29
N GLU A 203 -3.33 -7.15 14.24
CA GLU A 203 -4.76 -6.99 14.50
C GLU A 203 -5.36 -5.90 13.60
N CYS A 204 -6.27 -6.28 12.69
CA CYS A 204 -6.88 -5.31 11.76
C CYS A 204 -8.13 -4.64 12.34
N ALA A 205 -8.75 -5.24 13.36
CA ALA A 205 -9.96 -4.69 13.93
C ALA A 205 -9.69 -3.34 14.60
N SER A 206 -10.48 -2.34 14.21
CA SER A 206 -10.50 -1.02 14.85
C SER A 206 -11.77 -0.87 15.67
N SER A 207 -11.63 -0.44 16.92
CA SER A 207 -12.78 -0.23 17.83
C SER A 207 -12.41 0.64 19.02
N GLY A 208 -13.33 1.52 19.42
CA GLY A 208 -13.10 2.45 20.53
C GLY A 208 -11.83 3.26 20.31
N ASP A 209 -10.91 3.21 21.28
CA ASP A 209 -9.64 3.92 21.23
C ASP A 209 -8.52 3.14 20.51
N ASN A 210 -8.76 1.88 20.11
CA ASN A 210 -7.80 1.11 19.34
C ASN A 210 -8.06 1.29 17.84
N ASN A 211 -7.26 2.13 17.21
CA ASN A 211 -7.28 2.38 15.77
C ASN A 211 -5.91 2.11 15.12
N ALA A 212 -5.15 1.13 15.62
CA ALA A 212 -3.83 0.85 15.04
C ALA A 212 -3.91 0.18 13.66
N GLY A 213 -4.96 -0.62 13.43
CA GLY A 213 -5.08 -1.47 12.25
C GLY A 213 -3.94 -2.49 12.15
N CYS A 214 -4.03 -3.42 11.21
CA CYS A 214 -2.91 -4.33 10.95
C CYS A 214 -2.00 -3.66 9.92
N GLY A 215 -0.70 -3.64 10.20
CA GLY A 215 0.23 -2.73 9.55
C GLY A 215 1.49 -3.41 9.07
N LEU A 216 1.91 -3.02 7.88
CA LEU A 216 3.18 -3.39 7.24
C LEU A 216 3.96 -2.12 6.94
N ARG A 217 5.25 -2.07 7.31
CA ARG A 217 6.15 -0.95 7.05
C ARG A 217 7.06 -1.28 5.87
N ASP A 218 7.04 -0.46 4.84
CA ASP A 218 7.95 -0.61 3.70
C ASP A 218 9.42 -0.51 4.14
N THR A 219 10.29 -1.22 3.42
CA THR A 219 11.75 -1.23 3.66
C THR A 219 12.51 -0.35 2.66
N ASP A 220 11.89 0.06 1.56
CA ASP A 220 12.47 0.96 0.57
C ASP A 220 12.27 2.43 1.00
N ALA A 221 13.37 3.14 1.23
CA ALA A 221 13.38 4.58 1.54
C ALA A 221 12.81 5.45 0.40
N ARG A 222 12.60 4.91 -0.79
CA ARG A 222 11.95 5.59 -1.91
C ARG A 222 10.43 5.48 -1.87
N SER A 223 9.85 4.74 -0.92
CA SER A 223 8.40 4.53 -0.83
C SER A 223 7.63 5.72 -0.25
N TYR A 224 8.29 6.69 0.39
CA TYR A 224 7.56 7.77 1.05
C TYR A 224 8.33 9.10 1.07
N GLY A 225 7.57 10.19 1.09
CA GLY A 225 8.01 11.54 1.41
C GLY A 225 9.20 12.05 0.61
N GLU A 226 10.25 12.52 1.29
CA GLU A 226 11.42 13.12 0.63
C GLU A 226 12.14 12.12 -0.28
N GLY A 227 12.29 10.86 0.16
CA GLY A 227 12.95 9.82 -0.62
C GLY A 227 12.20 9.49 -1.91
N PHE A 228 10.87 9.37 -1.83
CA PHE A 228 9.99 9.23 -2.99
C PHE A 228 10.14 10.40 -3.97
N ASN A 229 10.06 11.64 -3.45
CA ASN A 229 10.15 12.84 -4.28
C ASN A 229 11.52 12.98 -4.96
N ARG A 230 12.62 12.65 -4.26
CA ARG A 230 13.98 12.66 -4.85
C ARG A 230 14.18 11.60 -5.92
N ALA A 231 13.45 10.49 -5.86
CA ALA A 231 13.46 9.44 -6.88
C ALA A 231 12.64 9.81 -8.14
N GLY A 232 11.99 10.98 -8.17
CA GLY A 232 11.06 11.37 -9.24
C GLY A 232 9.68 10.73 -9.08
N GLY A 233 9.33 10.36 -7.85
CA GLY A 233 8.10 9.68 -7.49
C GLY A 233 8.05 8.23 -7.95
N GLY A 234 6.85 7.77 -8.30
CA GLY A 234 6.61 6.36 -8.56
C GLY A 234 5.13 6.03 -8.72
N VAL A 235 4.86 4.73 -8.75
CA VAL A 235 3.51 4.18 -8.84
C VAL A 235 3.20 3.38 -7.58
N PHE A 236 2.03 3.63 -7.02
CA PHE A 236 1.39 2.75 -6.06
C PHE A 236 0.27 2.00 -6.77
N ALA A 237 0.34 0.67 -6.76
CA ALA A 237 -0.71 -0.19 -7.28
C ALA A 237 -1.26 -1.05 -6.14
N HIS A 238 -2.57 -1.15 -6.00
CA HIS A 238 -3.18 -2.16 -5.14
C HIS A 238 -4.20 -2.99 -5.89
N MET A 239 -4.16 -4.30 -5.67
CA MET A 239 -5.11 -5.25 -6.21
C MET A 239 -5.96 -5.77 -5.06
N TRP A 240 -7.26 -5.56 -5.17
CA TRP A 240 -8.27 -6.06 -4.26
C TRP A 240 -9.06 -7.15 -4.97
N GLY A 241 -8.99 -8.38 -4.46
CA GLY A 241 -9.74 -9.50 -4.98
C GLY A 241 -9.96 -10.60 -3.93
N SER A 242 -10.44 -11.76 -4.38
CA SER A 242 -10.86 -12.84 -3.47
C SER A 242 -9.74 -13.41 -2.59
N ASP A 243 -8.48 -13.34 -3.03
CA ASP A 243 -7.34 -13.90 -2.31
C ASP A 243 -6.67 -12.91 -1.34
N GLY A 244 -7.09 -11.65 -1.35
CA GLY A 244 -6.64 -10.63 -0.41
C GLY A 244 -6.46 -9.27 -1.07
N ILE A 245 -5.71 -8.42 -0.36
CA ILE A 245 -5.30 -7.10 -0.84
C ILE A 245 -3.77 -7.11 -0.98
N LYS A 246 -3.28 -6.95 -2.20
CA LYS A 246 -1.84 -6.84 -2.51
C LYS A 246 -1.51 -5.41 -2.89
N ILE A 247 -0.39 -4.89 -2.42
CA ILE A 247 0.06 -3.52 -2.68
C ILE A 247 1.51 -3.55 -3.17
N TRP A 248 1.77 -2.84 -4.26
CA TRP A 248 3.09 -2.63 -4.82
C TRP A 248 3.44 -1.15 -4.83
N HIS A 249 4.66 -0.85 -4.39
CA HIS A 249 5.35 0.39 -4.70
C HIS A 249 6.38 0.12 -5.81
N PHE A 250 6.32 0.91 -6.88
CA PHE A 250 7.35 0.93 -7.92
C PHE A 250 7.97 2.33 -7.96
N ALA A 251 9.27 2.43 -7.66
CA ALA A 251 10.01 3.66 -7.88
C ALA A 251 9.96 4.05 -9.38
N ARG A 252 10.07 5.34 -9.70
CA ARG A 252 9.89 5.87 -11.07
C ARG A 252 10.59 5.07 -12.18
N ASN A 253 11.82 4.63 -11.97
CA ASN A 253 12.63 3.89 -12.93
C ASN A 253 12.33 2.38 -12.98
N GLU A 254 11.52 1.87 -12.05
CA GLU A 254 11.16 0.45 -11.88
C GLU A 254 9.71 0.16 -12.27
N ILE A 255 8.94 1.18 -12.68
CA ILE A 255 7.55 1.02 -13.15
C ILE A 255 7.51 0.00 -14.31
N PRO A 256 6.76 -1.11 -14.15
CA PRO A 256 6.58 -2.13 -15.17
C PRO A 256 6.07 -1.59 -16.50
N GLN A 257 6.56 -2.14 -17.61
CA GLN A 257 6.22 -1.66 -18.96
C GLN A 257 4.73 -1.86 -19.28
N ASP A 258 4.11 -2.91 -18.76
CA ASP A 258 2.69 -3.20 -18.94
C ASP A 258 1.79 -2.15 -18.27
N ILE A 259 2.22 -1.52 -17.16
CA ILE A 259 1.55 -0.33 -16.59
C ILE A 259 1.68 0.85 -17.56
N LYS A 260 2.89 1.12 -18.07
CA LYS A 260 3.14 2.22 -19.02
C LYS A 260 2.35 2.08 -20.32
N ASP A 261 2.09 0.83 -20.73
CA ASP A 261 1.31 0.49 -21.93
C ASP A 261 -0.21 0.43 -21.66
N ASN A 262 -0.67 0.77 -20.45
CA ASN A 262 -2.07 0.68 -20.00
C ASN A 262 -2.67 -0.73 -20.16
N LYS A 263 -1.86 -1.78 -19.94
CA LYS A 263 -2.24 -3.19 -20.06
C LYS A 263 -1.68 -4.00 -18.89
N PRO A 264 -1.97 -3.61 -17.63
CA PRO A 264 -1.33 -4.19 -16.47
C PRO A 264 -1.59 -5.70 -16.35
N LYS A 265 -0.58 -6.42 -15.88
CA LYS A 265 -0.56 -7.87 -15.66
C LYS A 265 0.10 -8.16 -14.30
N PRO A 266 -0.64 -7.96 -13.18
CA PRO A 266 -0.10 -8.16 -11.84
C PRO A 266 0.53 -9.54 -11.59
N SER A 267 0.08 -10.58 -12.30
CA SER A 267 0.66 -11.93 -12.22
C SER A 267 2.12 -12.02 -12.67
N ALA A 268 2.63 -11.01 -13.38
CA ALA A 268 4.01 -10.93 -13.85
C ALA A 268 4.86 -9.92 -13.08
N TRP A 269 4.27 -9.22 -12.10
CA TRP A 269 4.98 -8.28 -11.23
C TRP A 269 5.82 -9.03 -10.18
N PRO A 270 6.82 -8.37 -9.57
CA PRO A 270 7.56 -8.95 -8.46
C PRO A 270 6.66 -9.19 -7.24
N THR A 271 7.26 -9.79 -6.20
CA THR A 271 6.65 -9.88 -4.87
C THR A 271 6.10 -8.49 -4.46
N PRO A 272 4.85 -8.42 -3.97
CA PRO A 272 4.29 -7.14 -3.53
C PRO A 272 5.03 -6.58 -2.33
N SER A 273 5.01 -5.26 -2.19
CA SER A 273 5.51 -4.58 -0.99
C SER A 273 4.72 -5.04 0.24
N ALA A 274 3.39 -5.14 0.12
CA ALA A 274 2.50 -5.62 1.18
C ALA A 274 1.45 -6.60 0.65
N PHE A 275 1.09 -7.59 1.47
CA PHE A 275 -0.01 -8.51 1.17
C PHE A 275 -0.80 -8.85 2.43
N PHE A 276 -2.09 -8.53 2.41
CA PHE A 276 -3.07 -8.89 3.41
C PHE A 276 -3.92 -10.03 2.86
N ALA A 277 -3.57 -11.26 3.21
CA ALA A 277 -4.17 -12.46 2.67
C ALA A 277 -5.59 -12.71 3.22
N SER A 278 -6.47 -13.27 2.38
CA SER A 278 -7.84 -13.59 2.79
C SER A 278 -7.97 -14.80 3.72
N ASP A 279 -6.88 -15.51 4.01
CA ASP A 279 -6.91 -16.74 4.83
C ASP A 279 -7.17 -16.46 6.32
N THR A 280 -6.79 -15.26 6.78
CA THR A 280 -7.00 -14.79 8.16
C THR A 280 -7.86 -13.52 8.24
N CYS A 281 -8.41 -13.08 7.11
CA CYS A 281 -9.28 -11.91 6.98
C CYS A 281 -10.22 -12.06 5.78
N ASP A 282 -11.50 -12.36 5.99
CA ASP A 282 -12.43 -12.48 4.86
C ASP A 282 -12.70 -11.10 4.23
N VAL A 283 -12.08 -10.87 3.08
CA VAL A 283 -12.17 -9.60 2.37
C VAL A 283 -13.62 -9.24 2.00
N ASN A 284 -14.47 -10.21 1.65
CA ASN A 284 -15.85 -9.93 1.27
C ASN A 284 -16.72 -9.57 2.48
N GLN A 285 -16.32 -9.98 3.68
CA GLN A 285 -17.01 -9.63 4.91
C GLN A 285 -16.65 -8.22 5.39
N HIS A 286 -15.39 -7.81 5.19
CA HIS A 286 -14.84 -6.62 5.83
C HIS A 286 -14.74 -5.40 4.90
N PHE A 287 -14.71 -5.58 3.58
CA PHE A 287 -14.50 -4.49 2.62
C PHE A 287 -15.63 -4.47 1.60
N HIS A 288 -16.29 -3.33 1.44
CA HIS A 288 -17.30 -3.13 0.40
C HIS A 288 -17.58 -1.64 0.15
N ASP A 289 -17.96 -1.33 -1.08
CA ASP A 289 -18.37 0.00 -1.53
C ASP A 289 -17.36 1.11 -1.22
N HIS A 290 -16.07 0.83 -1.44
CA HIS A 290 -14.99 1.76 -1.14
C HIS A 290 -15.00 2.96 -2.10
N THR A 291 -14.93 4.16 -1.54
CA THR A 291 -14.47 5.35 -2.26
C THR A 291 -12.95 5.43 -2.19
N LEU A 292 -12.32 5.96 -3.23
CA LEU A 292 -10.89 6.29 -3.24
C LEU A 292 -10.70 7.66 -2.60
N VAL A 293 -9.66 7.86 -1.80
CA VAL A 293 -9.45 9.08 -1.03
C VAL A 293 -8.00 9.57 -1.13
N ILE A 294 -7.83 10.86 -1.45
CA ILE A 294 -6.55 11.55 -1.29
C ILE A 294 -6.75 12.74 -0.37
N ASP A 295 -5.90 12.84 0.64
CA ASP A 295 -5.90 14.01 1.52
C ASP A 295 -4.50 14.35 2.06
N THR A 296 -4.47 15.46 2.79
CA THR A 296 -3.38 15.76 3.69
C THR A 296 -3.96 16.46 4.91
N THR A 297 -4.14 15.70 5.99
CA THR A 297 -4.37 16.26 7.33
C THR A 297 -3.05 16.66 7.98
N LEU A 298 -3.13 17.29 9.15
CA LEU A 298 -1.98 17.80 9.89
C LEU A 298 -2.13 17.44 11.37
N CYS A 299 -1.05 17.00 12.01
CA CYS A 299 -1.07 16.57 13.41
C CYS A 299 -2.06 15.42 13.62
N GLY A 300 -3.12 15.64 14.38
CA GLY A 300 -4.21 14.66 14.58
C GLY A 300 -3.81 13.45 15.40
N ASP A 301 -4.66 12.44 15.35
CA ASP A 301 -4.61 11.25 16.21
C ASP A 301 -3.33 10.44 16.05
N LEU A 302 -2.74 10.39 14.84
CA LEU A 302 -1.46 9.73 14.58
C LEU A 302 -0.25 10.66 14.71
N GLY A 303 -0.37 11.90 14.23
CA GLY A 303 0.75 12.84 14.22
C GLY A 303 1.06 13.47 15.58
N ASN A 304 0.05 13.81 16.39
CA ASN A 304 0.32 14.44 17.69
C ASN A 304 1.15 13.54 18.64
N PRO A 305 0.81 12.24 18.82
CA PRO A 305 1.55 11.38 19.74
C PRO A 305 3.00 11.10 19.31
N THR A 306 3.31 11.23 18.01
CA THR A 306 4.60 10.87 17.43
C THR A 306 5.49 12.07 17.08
N TYR A 307 4.98 13.30 17.21
CA TYR A 307 5.69 14.51 16.80
C TYR A 307 7.06 14.69 17.48
N SER A 308 7.11 14.55 18.80
CA SER A 308 8.33 14.81 19.60
C SER A 308 9.44 13.79 19.35
N SER A 309 9.09 12.55 19.00
CA SER A 309 10.05 11.49 18.66
C SER A 309 10.47 11.50 17.19
N SER A 310 9.79 12.28 16.34
CA SER A 310 10.04 12.35 14.89
C SER A 310 11.16 13.32 14.48
N GLY A 311 11.89 13.88 15.45
CA GLY A 311 12.96 14.84 15.20
C GLY A 311 12.46 16.22 14.75
N CYS A 312 11.17 16.48 14.90
CA CYS A 312 10.56 17.76 14.55
C CYS A 312 10.77 18.81 15.66
N PRO A 313 11.07 20.07 15.31
CA PRO A 313 11.27 21.13 16.29
C PRO A 313 9.94 21.62 16.87
N GLY A 314 9.98 22.17 18.08
CA GLY A 314 8.82 22.78 18.74
C GLY A 314 7.68 21.79 18.98
N SER A 315 6.45 22.29 18.87
CA SER A 315 5.21 21.53 18.94
C SER A 315 4.54 21.39 17.57
N CYS A 316 3.65 20.42 17.44
CA CYS A 316 2.91 20.22 16.19
C CYS A 316 2.08 21.46 15.81
N ALA A 317 1.46 22.12 16.79
CA ALA A 317 0.69 23.34 16.58
C ALA A 317 1.56 24.53 16.09
N GLU A 318 2.81 24.63 16.57
CA GLU A 318 3.76 25.64 16.06
C GLU A 318 4.20 25.33 14.63
N ALA A 319 4.41 24.05 14.30
CA ALA A 319 4.69 23.67 12.92
C ALA A 319 3.53 23.97 11.96
N VAL A 320 2.29 23.74 12.40
CA VAL A 320 1.09 24.11 11.64
C VAL A 320 0.97 25.62 11.45
N ALA A 321 1.40 26.42 12.42
CA ALA A 321 1.34 27.87 12.32
C ALA A 321 2.25 28.46 11.23
N ASP A 322 3.40 27.84 10.97
CA ASP A 322 4.40 28.32 10.01
C ASP A 322 4.17 27.77 8.58
N PRO A 323 3.81 28.62 7.59
CA PRO A 323 3.57 28.19 6.22
C PRO A 323 4.80 27.57 5.55
N ASN A 324 6.02 27.88 6.00
CA ASN A 324 7.24 27.37 5.38
C ASN A 324 7.40 25.85 5.54
N ASN A 325 6.71 25.23 6.51
CA ASN A 325 6.71 23.78 6.68
C ASN A 325 5.96 23.04 5.55
N PHE A 326 5.15 23.76 4.75
CA PHE A 326 4.23 23.17 3.79
C PHE A 326 4.66 23.37 2.32
N ILE A 327 5.86 23.89 2.07
CA ILE A 327 6.38 24.08 0.70
C ILE A 327 6.43 22.77 -0.10
N PHE A 328 6.65 21.64 0.57
CA PHE A 328 6.66 20.29 -0.01
C PHE A 328 5.40 19.48 0.30
N ALA A 329 4.40 20.06 0.99
CA ALA A 329 3.17 19.38 1.35
C ALA A 329 2.16 19.39 0.18
N LYS A 330 2.57 18.78 -0.94
CA LYS A 330 1.81 18.79 -2.19
C LYS A 330 1.85 17.42 -2.86
N TRP A 331 0.68 16.90 -3.20
CA TRP A 331 0.53 15.85 -4.18
C TRP A 331 0.73 16.43 -5.58
N LYS A 332 1.49 15.72 -6.41
CA LYS A 332 1.57 15.94 -7.86
C LYS A 332 1.21 14.63 -8.54
N ILE A 333 -0.01 14.57 -9.05
CA ILE A 333 -0.64 13.35 -9.53
C ILE A 333 -0.60 13.37 -11.06
N ASN A 334 0.00 12.34 -11.65
CA ASN A 334 -0.01 12.16 -13.09
C ASN A 334 -1.35 11.57 -13.54
N TYR A 335 -1.76 10.45 -12.92
CA TYR A 335 -3.07 9.83 -13.14
C TYR A 335 -3.42 8.87 -12.00
N ILE A 336 -4.71 8.53 -11.93
CA ILE A 336 -5.22 7.37 -11.19
C ILE A 336 -6.06 6.55 -12.15
N ALA A 337 -5.80 5.25 -12.25
CA ALA A 337 -6.48 4.34 -13.16
C ALA A 337 -7.05 3.14 -12.40
N VAL A 338 -8.27 2.72 -12.76
CA VAL A 338 -8.92 1.54 -12.19
C VAL A 338 -9.17 0.52 -13.28
N TYR A 339 -8.89 -0.74 -13.00
CA TYR A 339 -9.07 -1.86 -13.91
C TYR A 339 -9.87 -3.00 -13.26
N GLN A 340 -10.73 -3.67 -14.05
CA GLN A 340 -11.55 -4.82 -13.64
C GLN A 340 -11.60 -5.91 -14.72
#